data_AF-A0A6N0A4F6-F1
#
_entry.id   AF-A0A6N0A4F6-F1
#
_cell.length_a   1.000
_cell.length_b   1.000
_cell.length_c   1.000
_cell.angle_alpha   90.00
_cell.angle_beta   90.00
_cell.angle_gamma   90.00
#
_symmetry.space_group_name_H-M   'P 1'
#
loop_
_entity.id
_entity.type
_entity.pdbx_description
1 polymer ?
#
loop_
_entity_poly.entity_id
_entity_poly.type
_entity_poly.pdbx_seq_one_letter_code
_entity_poly.pdbx_strand_id
1 'polypeptide(L)' 'PNAYILYRKDRHHLIRAGNPGIHNNEISTILGRAWNLETNEVRLKYQ' A
#
# COMPACT_ATOMS: atom_id res chain seq x y z
N PRO A 1 7.62 13.45 5.41
CA PRO A 1 7.39 12.33 4.46
C PRO A 1 6.06 11.65 4.80
N ASN A 2 5.16 11.43 3.84
CA ASN A 2 3.82 10.92 4.13
C ASN A 2 3.87 9.40 4.38
N ALA A 3 3.40 8.94 5.54
CA ALA A 3 3.40 7.53 5.97
C ALA A 3 2.78 6.58 4.92
N TYR A 4 1.75 7.06 4.23
CA TYR A 4 1.10 6.32 3.15
C TYR A 4 2.03 6.05 1.96
N ILE A 5 2.95 6.98 1.65
CA ILE A 5 3.88 6.84 0.52
C ILE A 5 4.93 5.76 0.81
N LEU A 6 5.39 5.66 2.06
CA LEU A 6 6.30 4.61 2.51
C LEU A 6 5.59 3.24 2.49
N TYR A 7 4.40 3.16 3.07
CA TYR A 7 3.56 1.96 3.07
C TYR A 7 3.28 1.45 1.64
N ARG A 8 2.96 2.35 0.71
CA ARG A 8 2.70 2.01 -0.70
C ARG A 8 3.95 1.46 -1.37
N LYS A 9 5.11 2.09 -1.19
CA LYS A 9 6.36 1.66 -1.84
C LYS A 9 6.77 0.24 -1.41
N ASP A 10 6.50 -0.09 -0.15
CA ASP A 10 6.80 -1.39 0.46
C ASP A 10 5.83 -2.50 0.00
N ARG A 11 4.56 -2.19 -0.24
CA ARG A 11 3.59 -3.22 -0.66
C ARG A 11 3.34 -3.29 -2.16
N HIS A 12 3.64 -2.22 -2.90
CA HIS A 12 3.45 -2.16 -4.35
C HIS A 12 4.24 -3.26 -5.06
N HIS A 13 5.48 -3.51 -4.63
CA HIS A 13 6.32 -4.56 -5.21
C HIS A 13 5.78 -5.96 -4.93
N LEU A 14 5.21 -6.22 -3.74
CA LEU A 14 4.57 -7.49 -3.39
C LEU A 14 3.33 -7.76 -4.25
N ILE A 15 2.46 -6.75 -4.40
CA ILE A 15 1.24 -6.90 -5.20
C ILE A 15 1.58 -7.10 -6.68
N ARG A 16 2.57 -6.35 -7.20
CA ARG A 16 3.04 -6.49 -8.58
C ARG A 16 3.70 -7.84 -8.84
N ALA A 17 4.41 -8.40 -7.86
CA ALA A 17 5.04 -9.71 -7.97
C ALA A 17 4.00 -10.85 -7.95
N GLY A 18 2.96 -10.74 -7.11
CA GLY A 18 1.89 -11.74 -7.05
C GLY A 18 0.88 -11.66 -8.20
N ASN A 19 0.75 -10.49 -8.85
CA ASN A 19 -0.19 -10.25 -9.94
C ASN A 19 0.52 -9.64 -11.16
N PRO A 20 1.22 -10.45 -11.97
CA PRO A 20 1.83 -10.00 -13.21
C PRO A 20 0.72 -9.59 -14.19
N GLY A 21 0.40 -8.29 -14.24
CA GLY A 21 -0.68 -7.74 -15.06
C GLY A 21 -1.59 -6.74 -14.34
N ILE A 22 -1.45 -6.62 -13.01
CA ILE A 22 -2.23 -5.64 -12.27
C ILE A 22 -1.87 -4.21 -12.68
N HIS A 23 -2.91 -3.41 -12.94
CA HIS A 23 -2.73 -2.03 -13.34
C HIS A 23 -2.33 -1.17 -12.15
N ASN A 24 -1.40 -0.21 -12.34
CA ASN A 24 -0.93 0.66 -11.26
C ASN A 24 -2.07 1.40 -10.54
N ASN A 25 -3.16 1.66 -11.25
CA ASN A 25 -4.34 2.31 -10.69
C ASN A 25 -5.07 1.40 -9.69
N GLU A 26 -5.22 0.11 -10.00
CA GLU A 26 -5.77 -0.87 -9.07
C GLU A 26 -4.90 -1.03 -7.83
N ILE A 27 -3.57 -1.07 -8.00
CA ILE A 27 -2.67 -1.16 -6.84
C ILE A 27 -2.88 0.03 -5.90
N SER A 28 -3.04 1.24 -6.43
CA SER A 28 -3.34 2.43 -5.61
C SER A 28 -4.70 2.34 -4.92
N THR A 29 -5.75 1.83 -5.59
CA THR A 29 -7.07 1.64 -4.98
C THR A 29 -7.04 0.57 -3.88
N ILE A 30 -6.37 -0.56 -4.13
CA ILE A 30 -6.23 -1.66 -3.17
C ILE A 30 -5.44 -1.19 -1.95
N LEU A 31 -4.28 -0.56 -2.16
CA LEU A 31 -3.44 -0.07 -1.06
C LEU A 31 -4.09 1.09 -0.30
N GLY A 32 -4.86 1.94 -0.98
CA GLY A 32 -5.64 2.99 -0.33
C GLY A 32 -6.74 2.44 0.58
N ARG A 33 -7.44 1.39 0.13
CA ARG A 33 -8.43 0.67 0.95
C ARG A 33 -7.77 -0.11 2.09
N ALA A 34 -6.67 -0.83 1.80
CA ALA A 34 -5.91 -1.56 2.80
C ALA A 34 -5.39 -0.61 3.89
N TRP A 35 -4.86 0.55 3.51
CA TRP A 35 -4.42 1.58 4.45
C TRP A 35 -5.55 2.15 5.32
N ASN A 36 -6.76 2.26 4.78
CA ASN A 36 -7.93 2.73 5.53
C ASN A 36 -8.41 1.68 6.55
N LEU A 37 -8.33 0.40 6.19
CA LEU A 37 -8.66 -0.74 7.04
C LEU A 37 -7.54 -1.12 8.02
N GLU A 38 -6.31 -0.70 7.75
CA GLU A 38 -5.15 -1.01 8.56
C GLU A 38 -5.26 -0.33 9.95
N THR A 39 -4.74 -1.01 10.96
CA THR A 39 -4.75 -0.51 12.33
C THR A 39 -3.86 0.72 12.52
N ASN A 40 -4.21 1.55 13.51
CA ASN A 40 -3.43 2.75 13.86
C ASN A 40 -1.96 2.42 14.17
N GLU A 41 -1.66 1.23 14.69
CA GLU A 41 -0.28 0.77 14.95
C GLU A 41 0.56 0.72 13.67
N VAL A 42 0.00 0.22 12.57
CA VAL A 42 0.69 0.20 11.28
C VAL A 42 0.88 1.62 10.78
N ARG A 43 -0.12 2.48 10.94
CA ARG A 43 -0.03 3.89 10.53
C ARG A 43 1.04 4.65 11.30
N LEU A 44 1.17 4.39 12.61
CA LEU A 44 2.23 4.92 13.47
C LEU A 44 3.61 4.42 13.07
N LYS A 45 3.74 3.15 12.66
CA LYS A 45 5.01 2.56 12.23
C LYS A 45 5.62 3.26 11.01
N TYR A 46 4.78 3.85 10.16
CA TYR A 46 5.22 4.55 8.95
C TYR A 46 5.24 6.09 9.10
N GLN A 47 4.92 6.63 10.29
CA GLN A 47 4.84 8.08 10.57
C GLN A 47 6.22 8.76 10.59
#